data_AF-A0A2M9ZDE3-F1
#
_entry.id   AF-A0A2M9ZDE3-F1
#
_cell.length_a   1.000
_cell.length_b   1.000
_cell.length_c   1.000
_cell.angle_alpha   90.00
_cell.angle_beta   90.00
_cell.angle_gamma   90.00
#
_symmetry.space_group_name_H-M   'P 1'
#
loop_
_entity.id
_entity.type
_entity.pdbx_description
1 polymer ?
#
loop_
_entity_poly.entity_id
_entity_poly.type
_entity_poly.pdbx_seq_one_letter_code
_entity_poly.pdbx_strand_id
1 'polypeptide(L)'
;MAKTLESRPSLFEPYGHSDLYALDNLYFSAPKEVEVWDFSRIREFSPLNLGFLLARAELRTSDGNSNLEVKELSPSFRKGICLTLNWEEAPGVRFDSFLPKVMGAESDFTYSRLKEGLDLPFGRFFSDDGFCLRGEWKNKKYLILFASQNSEAKNLPELLRTVSRFSSENEATGNFFLRTEKQSYLNFIKPKESLGALFLQEKKMEYPPFLFLSLETSVVKTASPAN
;
A
#
# COMPACT_ATOMS: atom_id res chain seq x y z
N MET A 1 26.50 30.16 -21.49
CA MET A 1 25.98 28.79 -21.72
C MET A 1 25.94 28.08 -20.37
N ALA A 2 24.76 27.94 -19.77
CA ALA A 2 24.62 27.19 -18.52
C ALA A 2 24.78 25.70 -18.82
N LYS A 3 25.70 25.03 -18.13
CA LYS A 3 25.74 23.57 -18.09
C LYS A 3 24.47 23.13 -17.36
N THR A 4 23.52 22.56 -18.08
CA THR A 4 22.46 21.74 -17.49
C THR A 4 23.16 20.62 -16.74
N LEU A 5 23.21 20.69 -15.40
CA LEU A 5 23.55 19.52 -14.60
C LEU A 5 22.46 18.51 -14.90
N GLU A 6 22.77 17.46 -15.65
CA GLU A 6 21.91 16.30 -15.75
C GLU A 6 21.73 15.75 -14.32
N SER A 7 20.56 15.96 -13.74
CA SER A 7 20.21 15.42 -12.43
C SER A 7 20.33 13.90 -12.53
N ARG A 8 21.31 13.31 -11.85
CA ARG A 8 21.46 11.84 -11.84
C ARG A 8 20.20 11.23 -11.21
N PRO A 9 19.58 10.24 -11.86
CA PRO A 9 18.43 9.57 -11.29
C PRO A 9 18.80 8.91 -9.96
N SER A 10 17.91 9.02 -8.97
CA SER A 10 18.04 8.31 -7.71
C SER A 10 17.48 6.89 -7.87
N LEU A 11 18.28 5.89 -7.51
CA LEU A 11 17.93 4.48 -7.61
C LEU A 11 17.39 3.96 -6.27
N PHE A 12 16.24 3.30 -6.31
CA PHE A 12 15.60 2.65 -5.16
C PHE A 12 15.45 1.16 -5.46
N GLU A 13 15.90 0.31 -4.54
CA GLU A 13 15.93 -1.15 -4.72
C GLU A 13 15.14 -1.85 -3.60
N PRO A 14 13.80 -1.99 -3.73
CA PRO A 14 13.02 -2.74 -2.76
C PRO A 14 13.42 -4.22 -2.72
N TYR A 15 13.27 -4.84 -1.54
CA TYR A 15 13.66 -6.22 -1.30
C TYR A 15 12.45 -7.10 -0.99
N GLY A 16 12.46 -8.35 -1.46
CA GLY A 16 11.29 -9.25 -1.35
C GLY A 16 10.92 -9.69 0.08
N HIS A 17 11.83 -9.60 1.05
CA HIS A 17 11.63 -10.02 2.44
C HIS A 17 11.57 -8.86 3.44
N SER A 18 11.29 -7.65 2.97
CA SER A 18 11.21 -6.46 3.84
C SER A 18 9.97 -6.51 4.73
N ASP A 19 10.15 -6.25 6.03
CA ASP A 19 9.05 -5.97 6.93
C ASP A 19 8.36 -4.63 6.60
N LEU A 20 7.21 -4.36 7.23
CA LEU A 20 6.41 -3.17 6.95
C LEU A 20 7.13 -1.85 7.27
N TYR A 21 8.02 -1.82 8.27
CA TYR A 21 8.81 -0.62 8.57
C TYR A 21 9.95 -0.42 7.57
N ALA A 22 10.57 -1.51 7.10
CA ALA A 22 11.56 -1.43 6.04
C ALA A 22 10.94 -0.93 4.72
N LEU A 23 9.72 -1.40 4.38
CA LEU A 23 8.97 -0.87 3.23
C LEU A 23 8.62 0.61 3.43
N ASP A 24 8.07 0.98 4.59
CA ASP A 24 7.74 2.38 4.90
C ASP A 24 8.96 3.29 4.80
N ASN A 25 10.09 2.92 5.43
CA ASN A 25 11.32 3.71 5.39
C ASN A 25 11.88 3.88 3.97
N LEU A 26 11.62 2.94 3.07
CA LEU A 26 12.07 3.03 1.68
C LEU A 26 11.10 3.86 0.83
N TYR A 27 9.84 3.45 0.78
CA TYR A 27 8.80 4.04 -0.09
C TYR A 27 8.36 5.43 0.35
N PHE A 28 8.45 5.73 1.64
CA PHE A 28 8.18 7.05 2.21
C PHE A 28 9.45 7.74 2.71
N SER A 29 10.60 7.49 2.06
CA SER A 29 11.82 8.29 2.24
C SER A 29 11.74 9.62 1.49
N ALA A 30 12.62 10.59 1.79
CA ALA A 30 12.60 11.91 1.16
C ALA A 30 12.52 11.87 -0.38
N PRO A 31 11.58 12.64 -1.00
CA PRO A 31 11.42 12.68 -2.44
C PRO A 31 12.70 13.16 -3.16
N LYS A 32 12.92 12.63 -4.37
CA LYS A 32 14.02 13.02 -5.26
C LYS A 32 13.44 13.57 -6.56
N GLU A 33 14.18 14.39 -7.31
CA GLU A 33 13.66 14.94 -8.57
C GLU A 33 13.31 13.83 -9.57
N VAL A 34 14.26 12.92 -9.80
CA VAL A 34 14.12 11.77 -10.70
C VAL A 34 14.29 10.47 -9.92
N GLU A 35 13.28 9.61 -9.94
CA GLU A 35 13.26 8.34 -9.20
C GLU A 35 13.12 7.15 -10.15
N VAL A 36 14.08 6.23 -10.04
CA VAL A 36 14.07 4.93 -10.70
C VAL A 36 13.98 3.86 -9.63
N TRP A 37 12.97 3.00 -9.75
CA TRP A 37 12.66 1.92 -8.83
C TRP A 37 12.99 0.59 -9.50
N ASP A 38 14.06 -0.05 -9.05
CA ASP A 38 14.58 -1.30 -9.61
C ASP A 38 14.04 -2.50 -8.80
N PHE A 39 13.18 -3.28 -9.45
CA PHE A 39 12.49 -4.43 -8.86
C PHE A 39 13.22 -5.75 -9.09
N SER A 40 14.45 -5.74 -9.61
CA SER A 40 15.26 -6.95 -9.89
C SER A 40 15.47 -7.86 -8.68
N ARG A 41 15.44 -7.29 -7.46
CA ARG A 41 15.59 -8.02 -6.20
C ARG A 41 14.27 -8.63 -5.67
N ILE A 42 13.13 -8.34 -6.30
CA ILE A 42 11.83 -8.89 -5.93
C ILE A 42 11.49 -10.09 -6.82
N ARG A 43 11.64 -11.30 -6.25
CA ARG A 43 11.44 -12.56 -6.99
C ARG A 43 9.97 -12.96 -7.15
N GLU A 44 9.11 -12.53 -6.25
CA GLU A 44 7.70 -12.90 -6.21
C GLU A 44 6.80 -11.67 -6.12
N PHE A 45 5.57 -11.80 -6.62
CA PHE A 45 4.57 -10.75 -6.44
C PHE A 45 4.27 -10.49 -4.95
N SER A 46 4.25 -9.22 -4.59
CA SER A 46 3.99 -8.72 -3.25
C SER A 46 2.95 -7.59 -3.32
N PRO A 47 1.72 -7.84 -2.83
CA PRO A 47 0.66 -6.82 -2.80
C PRO A 47 1.06 -5.58 -2.00
N LEU A 48 1.85 -5.76 -0.93
CA LEU A 48 2.38 -4.65 -0.13
C LEU A 48 3.33 -3.78 -0.96
N ASN A 49 4.33 -4.37 -1.64
CA ASN A 49 5.22 -3.59 -2.51
C ASN A 49 4.44 -2.81 -3.57
N LEU A 50 3.43 -3.43 -4.20
CA LEU A 50 2.57 -2.73 -5.14
C LEU A 50 1.83 -1.57 -4.46
N GLY A 51 1.17 -1.79 -3.32
CA GLY A 51 0.45 -0.75 -2.61
C GLY A 51 1.32 0.43 -2.14
N PHE A 52 2.53 0.16 -1.63
CA PHE A 52 3.49 1.20 -1.27
C PHE A 52 4.00 1.96 -2.50
N LEU A 53 4.29 1.27 -3.61
CA LEU A 53 4.67 1.90 -4.87
C LEU A 53 3.59 2.84 -5.38
N LEU A 54 2.32 2.41 -5.36
CA LEU A 54 1.18 3.23 -5.77
C LEU A 54 1.02 4.47 -4.87
N ALA A 55 1.14 4.32 -3.55
CA ALA A 55 1.10 5.45 -2.61
C ALA A 55 2.23 6.46 -2.86
N ARG A 56 3.45 5.98 -3.13
CA ARG A 56 4.60 6.82 -3.49
C ARG A 56 4.37 7.57 -4.81
N ALA A 57 3.71 6.94 -5.77
CA ALA A 57 3.38 7.55 -7.06
C ALA A 57 2.35 8.68 -6.92
N GLU A 58 1.32 8.48 -6.09
CA GLU A 58 0.32 9.51 -5.79
C GLU A 58 0.96 10.73 -5.14
N LEU A 59 1.76 10.53 -4.08
CA LEU A 59 2.45 11.63 -3.37
C LEU A 59 3.28 12.49 -4.33
N ARG A 60 4.02 11.85 -5.25
CA ARG A 60 4.79 12.57 -6.25
C ARG A 60 3.94 13.32 -7.26
N THR A 61 2.84 12.72 -7.69
CA THR A 61 1.92 13.34 -8.65
C THR A 61 1.29 14.59 -8.04
N SER A 62 0.89 14.53 -6.76
CA SER A 62 0.35 15.67 -6.01
C SER A 62 1.36 16.82 -5.87
N ASP A 63 2.66 16.51 -5.76
CA ASP A 63 3.74 17.51 -5.68
C ASP A 63 4.15 18.08 -7.05
N GLY A 64 3.50 17.67 -8.15
CA GLY A 64 3.86 18.09 -9.51
C GLY A 64 5.17 17.50 -10.04
N ASN A 65 5.69 16.46 -9.38
CA ASN A 65 6.90 15.77 -9.79
C ASN A 65 6.64 14.80 -10.95
N SER A 66 7.71 14.41 -11.65
CA SER A 66 7.61 13.44 -12.74
C SER A 66 7.17 12.06 -12.24
N ASN A 67 6.55 11.28 -13.14
CA ASN A 67 6.22 9.87 -12.92
C ASN A 67 7.44 9.09 -12.41
N LEU A 68 7.17 8.13 -11.54
CA LEU A 68 8.10 7.10 -11.12
C LEU A 68 8.41 6.17 -12.28
N GLU A 69 9.69 5.88 -12.50
CA GLU A 69 10.09 4.85 -13.45
C GLU A 69 10.36 3.54 -12.69
N VAL A 70 9.64 2.48 -13.05
CA VAL A 70 9.82 1.15 -12.46
C VAL A 70 10.49 0.25 -13.48
N LYS A 71 11.59 -0.39 -13.06
CA LYS A 71 12.42 -1.24 -13.90
C LYS A 71 12.55 -2.66 -13.39
N GLU A 72 12.93 -3.55 -14.30
CA GLU A 72 13.36 -4.92 -13.96
C GLU A 72 12.30 -5.73 -13.18
N LEU A 73 11.01 -5.52 -13.50
CA LEU A 73 9.93 -6.31 -12.92
C LEU A 73 10.14 -7.81 -13.21
N SER A 74 10.17 -8.63 -12.17
CA SER A 74 10.21 -10.09 -12.34
C SER A 74 8.94 -10.61 -13.03
N PRO A 75 9.00 -11.77 -13.71
CA PRO A 75 7.83 -12.35 -14.38
C PRO A 75 6.63 -12.56 -13.45
N SER A 76 6.89 -12.95 -12.20
CA SER A 76 5.84 -13.09 -11.18
C SER A 76 5.18 -11.76 -10.85
N PHE A 77 5.96 -10.69 -10.69
CA PHE A 77 5.43 -9.37 -10.37
C PHE A 77 4.63 -8.79 -11.54
N ARG A 78 5.13 -8.93 -12.78
CA ARG A 78 4.39 -8.54 -14.00
C ARG A 78 3.04 -9.24 -14.06
N LYS A 79 3.02 -10.56 -13.83
CA LYS A 79 1.79 -11.34 -13.78
C LYS A 79 0.82 -10.83 -12.72
N GLY A 80 1.30 -10.53 -11.51
CA GLY A 80 0.47 -9.99 -10.43
C GLY A 80 -0.16 -8.63 -10.77
N ILE A 81 0.59 -7.72 -11.40
CA ILE A 81 0.03 -6.45 -11.89
C ILE A 81 -1.02 -6.71 -12.97
N CYS A 82 -0.74 -7.59 -13.94
CA CYS A 82 -1.68 -7.90 -15.02
C CYS A 82 -2.99 -8.57 -14.52
N LEU A 83 -2.95 -9.23 -13.36
CA LEU A 83 -4.11 -9.81 -12.67
C LEU A 83 -4.77 -8.85 -11.66
N THR A 84 -4.32 -7.60 -11.60
CA THR A 84 -4.97 -6.53 -10.83
C THR A 84 -5.92 -5.75 -11.73
N LEU A 85 -7.23 -5.80 -11.48
CA LEU A 85 -8.19 -4.99 -12.26
C LEU A 85 -7.91 -3.50 -12.08
N ASN A 86 -8.06 -2.76 -13.18
CA ASN A 86 -7.97 -1.30 -13.25
C ASN A 86 -6.64 -0.70 -12.75
N TRP A 87 -5.54 -1.47 -12.73
CA TRP A 87 -4.22 -0.98 -12.32
C TRP A 87 -3.76 0.22 -13.16
N GLU A 88 -4.18 0.30 -14.42
CA GLU A 88 -3.85 1.39 -15.36
C GLU A 88 -4.46 2.74 -14.96
N GLU A 89 -5.47 2.76 -14.08
CA GLU A 89 -6.05 3.99 -13.55
C GLU A 89 -5.17 4.65 -12.49
N ALA A 90 -4.13 3.95 -12.00
CA ALA A 90 -3.23 4.50 -11.02
C ALA A 90 -2.29 5.55 -11.63
N PRO A 91 -2.24 6.78 -11.08
CA PRO A 91 -1.41 7.84 -11.61
C PRO A 91 0.08 7.65 -11.26
N GLY A 92 0.94 8.35 -12.01
CA GLY A 92 2.31 8.60 -11.57
C GLY A 92 3.28 7.42 -11.67
N VAL A 93 2.90 6.28 -12.26
CA VAL A 93 3.80 5.12 -12.46
C VAL A 93 4.03 4.86 -13.95
N ARG A 94 5.29 4.71 -14.33
CA ARG A 94 5.72 4.25 -15.65
C ARG A 94 6.53 2.96 -15.51
N PHE A 95 6.02 1.87 -16.05
CA PHE A 95 6.75 0.61 -16.12
C PHE A 95 7.59 0.52 -17.40
N ASP A 96 8.81 0.00 -17.29
CA ASP A 96 9.71 -0.26 -18.44
C ASP A 96 9.31 -1.50 -19.26
N SER A 97 8.27 -2.19 -18.81
CA SER A 97 7.85 -3.49 -19.31
C SER A 97 6.43 -3.39 -19.86
N PHE A 98 6.17 -4.15 -20.94
CA PHE A 98 4.80 -4.32 -21.42
C PHE A 98 3.96 -5.13 -20.42
N LEU A 99 2.84 -4.55 -19.98
CA LEU A 99 1.90 -5.13 -19.02
C LEU A 99 0.52 -5.27 -19.68
N PRO A 100 0.19 -6.42 -20.29
CA PRO A 100 -1.08 -6.59 -20.97
C PRO A 100 -2.24 -6.68 -19.97
N LYS A 101 -3.37 -6.09 -20.33
CA LYS A 101 -4.64 -6.34 -19.67
C LYS A 101 -5.11 -7.76 -19.99
N VAL A 102 -5.29 -8.58 -18.97
CA VAL A 102 -5.81 -9.94 -19.12
C VAL A 102 -7.34 -9.90 -19.04
N MET A 103 -8.00 -10.31 -20.13
CA MET A 103 -9.46 -10.39 -20.19
C MET A 103 -9.93 -11.83 -19.91
N GLY A 104 -10.98 -11.98 -19.10
CA GLY A 104 -11.61 -13.28 -18.84
C GLY A 104 -10.91 -14.20 -17.83
N ALA A 105 -9.81 -13.75 -17.21
CA ALA A 105 -9.22 -14.41 -16.05
C ALA A 105 -9.84 -13.87 -14.76
N GLU A 106 -9.89 -14.70 -13.72
CA GLU A 106 -10.17 -14.22 -12.37
C GLU A 106 -9.05 -13.28 -11.93
N SER A 107 -9.44 -12.11 -11.43
CA SER A 107 -8.51 -11.12 -10.92
C SER A 107 -8.18 -11.37 -9.46
N ASP A 108 -6.90 -11.42 -9.12
CA ASP A 108 -6.46 -11.54 -7.73
C ASP A 108 -6.70 -10.24 -6.96
N PHE A 109 -6.65 -9.09 -7.64
CA PHE A 109 -6.76 -7.77 -7.05
C PHE A 109 -7.65 -6.83 -7.85
N THR A 110 -8.10 -5.77 -7.21
CA THR A 110 -8.82 -4.64 -7.81
C THR A 110 -8.24 -3.34 -7.28
N TYR A 111 -7.77 -2.49 -8.17
CA TYR A 111 -7.52 -1.08 -7.93
C TYR A 111 -8.80 -0.26 -8.18
N SER A 112 -9.01 0.77 -7.38
CA SER A 112 -10.11 1.72 -7.55
C SER A 112 -9.75 3.06 -6.92
N ARG A 113 -10.17 4.17 -7.52
CA ARG A 113 -10.17 5.46 -6.84
C ARG A 113 -11.15 5.44 -5.68
N LEU A 114 -10.78 6.10 -4.58
CA LEU A 114 -11.75 6.40 -3.52
C LEU A 114 -12.78 7.37 -4.10
N LYS A 115 -14.05 7.08 -3.87
CA LYS A 115 -15.20 7.88 -4.29
C LYS A 115 -16.27 7.69 -3.22
N GLU A 116 -17.09 8.71 -2.99
CA GLU A 116 -18.28 8.62 -2.16
C GLU A 116 -19.12 7.37 -2.53
N GLY A 117 -19.48 6.57 -1.51
CA GLY A 117 -20.36 5.41 -1.65
C GLY A 117 -19.67 4.05 -1.82
N LEU A 118 -18.33 3.99 -1.84
CA LEU A 118 -17.62 2.71 -1.73
C LEU A 118 -17.77 2.13 -0.32
N ASP A 119 -18.50 1.02 -0.21
CA ASP A 119 -18.60 0.24 1.03
C ASP A 119 -17.27 -0.50 1.29
N LEU A 120 -16.34 0.23 1.90
CA LEU A 120 -15.00 -0.24 2.23
C LEU A 120 -14.82 -0.24 3.74
N PRO A 121 -14.27 -1.31 4.32
CA PRO A 121 -13.75 -1.26 5.68
C PRO A 121 -12.80 -0.06 5.79
N PHE A 122 -13.00 0.75 6.82
CA PHE A 122 -12.23 1.98 7.08
C PHE A 122 -12.40 3.13 6.06
N GLY A 123 -13.21 2.98 5.00
CA GLY A 123 -13.39 4.01 3.95
C GLY A 123 -13.81 5.37 4.51
N ARG A 124 -14.65 5.40 5.55
CA ARG A 124 -15.05 6.64 6.27
C ARG A 124 -13.88 7.45 6.85
N PHE A 125 -12.70 6.84 7.02
CA PHE A 125 -11.48 7.50 7.48
C PHE A 125 -10.60 8.00 6.34
N PHE A 126 -11.03 7.92 5.09
CA PHE A 126 -10.32 8.43 3.93
C PHE A 126 -11.18 9.46 3.18
N SER A 127 -10.54 10.44 2.56
CA SER A 127 -11.16 11.33 1.57
C SER A 127 -11.26 10.61 0.23
N ASP A 128 -12.00 11.21 -0.70
CA ASP A 128 -12.13 10.72 -2.07
C ASP A 128 -10.86 10.93 -2.91
N ASP A 129 -9.91 11.74 -2.43
CA ASP A 129 -8.64 11.94 -3.13
C ASP A 129 -7.60 10.87 -2.74
N GLY A 130 -7.78 9.69 -3.32
CA GLY A 130 -6.91 8.56 -3.05
C GLY A 130 -7.32 7.28 -3.77
N PHE A 131 -6.79 6.15 -3.31
CA PHE A 131 -7.09 4.84 -3.89
C PHE A 131 -7.35 3.74 -2.85
N CYS A 132 -7.98 2.68 -3.34
CA CYS A 132 -8.12 1.39 -2.69
C CYS A 132 -7.55 0.31 -3.61
N LEU A 133 -6.61 -0.49 -3.09
CA LEU A 133 -6.16 -1.74 -3.68
C LEU A 133 -6.57 -2.88 -2.74
N ARG A 134 -7.43 -3.78 -3.23
CA ARG A 134 -7.95 -4.91 -2.44
C ARG A 134 -7.91 -6.21 -3.23
N GLY A 135 -7.72 -7.33 -2.54
CA GLY A 135 -7.63 -8.62 -3.20
C GLY A 135 -7.23 -9.75 -2.26
N GLU A 136 -6.95 -10.91 -2.84
CA GLU A 136 -6.46 -12.09 -2.13
C GLU A 136 -5.18 -12.61 -2.78
N TRP A 137 -4.19 -12.95 -1.97
CA TRP A 137 -2.93 -13.55 -2.42
C TRP A 137 -2.44 -14.57 -1.41
N LYS A 138 -2.09 -15.77 -1.88
CA LYS A 138 -1.57 -16.86 -1.03
C LYS A 138 -2.42 -17.10 0.24
N ASN A 139 -3.76 -17.17 0.08
CA ASN A 139 -4.74 -17.36 1.15
C ASN A 139 -4.81 -16.23 2.19
N LYS A 140 -4.30 -15.04 1.85
CA LYS A 140 -4.40 -13.83 2.67
C LYS A 140 -5.18 -12.76 1.93
N LYS A 141 -6.09 -12.10 2.64
CA LYS A 141 -6.82 -10.94 2.13
C LYS A 141 -6.02 -9.68 2.40
N TYR A 142 -6.01 -8.78 1.43
CA TYR A 142 -5.31 -7.51 1.50
C TYR A 142 -6.30 -6.37 1.24
N LEU A 143 -6.20 -5.32 2.06
CA LEU A 143 -6.86 -4.05 1.86
C LEU A 143 -5.82 -2.95 2.08
N ILE A 144 -5.50 -2.22 1.02
CA ILE A 144 -4.55 -1.11 1.05
C ILE A 144 -5.31 0.15 0.64
N LEU A 145 -5.27 1.16 1.49
CA LEU A 145 -5.92 2.45 1.30
C LEU A 145 -4.87 3.56 1.37
N PHE A 146 -5.00 4.53 0.50
CA PHE A 146 -4.19 5.74 0.52
C PHE A 146 -5.07 6.95 0.23
N ALA A 147 -4.84 8.06 0.91
CA ALA A 147 -5.40 9.35 0.53
C ALA A 147 -4.45 10.50 0.86
N SER A 148 -4.41 11.49 -0.03
CA SER A 148 -3.79 12.79 0.24
C SER A 148 -4.77 13.61 1.08
N GLN A 149 -4.49 13.73 2.37
CA GLN A 149 -5.42 14.35 3.32
C GLN A 149 -4.70 14.78 4.59
N ASN A 150 -5.26 15.79 5.27
CA ASN A 150 -4.80 16.13 6.61
C ASN A 150 -5.09 14.97 7.59
N SER A 151 -4.02 14.30 8.04
CA SER A 151 -4.10 13.14 8.93
C SER A 151 -4.47 13.55 10.38
N GLU A 152 -4.16 14.78 10.79
CA GLU A 152 -4.48 15.31 12.12
C GLU A 152 -5.98 15.52 12.33
N ALA A 153 -6.73 15.65 11.24
CA ALA A 153 -8.19 15.80 11.29
C ALA A 153 -8.92 14.46 11.57
N LYS A 154 -8.21 13.34 11.68
CA LYS A 154 -8.81 12.01 11.82
C LYS A 154 -8.79 11.57 13.28
N ASN A 155 -9.92 11.03 13.72
CA ASN A 155 -10.05 10.39 15.02
C ASN A 155 -9.29 9.05 15.03
N LEU A 156 -7.96 9.11 15.10
CA LEU A 156 -7.08 7.94 15.17
C LEU A 156 -7.51 6.94 16.26
N PRO A 157 -7.91 7.36 17.48
CA PRO A 157 -8.49 6.46 18.46
C PRO A 157 -9.70 5.67 17.94
N GLU A 158 -10.59 6.30 17.18
CA GLU A 158 -11.74 5.61 16.56
C GLU A 158 -11.34 4.67 15.43
N LEU A 159 -10.34 5.05 14.62
CA LEU A 159 -9.78 4.17 13.59
C LEU A 159 -9.23 2.90 14.24
N LEU A 160 -8.38 3.03 15.26
CA LEU A 160 -7.81 1.89 15.98
C LEU A 160 -8.90 1.01 16.64
N ARG A 161 -9.93 1.62 17.25
CA ARG A 161 -11.09 0.86 17.76
C ARG A 161 -11.82 0.09 16.65
N THR A 162 -11.94 0.69 15.46
CA THR A 162 -12.56 0.04 14.30
C THR A 162 -11.77 -1.18 13.85
N VAL A 163 -10.43 -1.16 13.97
CA VAL A 163 -9.56 -2.31 13.66
C VAL A 163 -9.83 -3.48 14.61
N SER A 164 -9.90 -3.24 15.92
CA SER A 164 -10.21 -4.30 16.90
C SER A 164 -11.59 -4.91 16.66
N ARG A 165 -12.58 -4.07 16.33
CA ARG A 165 -13.93 -4.53 15.98
C ARG A 165 -13.92 -5.38 14.71
N PHE A 166 -13.28 -4.89 13.65
CA PHE A 166 -13.14 -5.62 12.39
C PHE A 166 -12.49 -6.99 12.60
N SER A 167 -11.39 -7.05 13.37
CA SER A 167 -10.68 -8.30 13.71
C SER A 167 -11.60 -9.31 14.40
N SER A 168 -12.42 -8.85 15.34
CA SER A 168 -13.35 -9.70 16.10
C SER A 168 -14.54 -10.18 15.27
N GLU A 169 -15.15 -9.29 14.48
CA GLU A 169 -16.32 -9.60 13.64
C GLU A 169 -15.98 -10.59 12.51
N ASN A 170 -14.75 -10.53 11.99
CA ASN A 170 -14.31 -11.35 10.85
C ASN A 170 -13.47 -12.57 11.26
N GLU A 171 -13.34 -12.84 12.56
CA GLU A 171 -12.42 -13.85 13.12
C GLU A 171 -11.03 -13.84 12.45
N ALA A 172 -10.50 -12.64 12.24
CA ALA A 172 -9.33 -12.40 11.41
C ALA A 172 -8.04 -12.28 12.24
N THR A 173 -6.95 -12.82 11.71
CA THR A 173 -5.58 -12.59 12.22
C THR A 173 -4.73 -11.93 11.17
N GLY A 174 -3.70 -11.16 11.55
CA GLY A 174 -2.74 -10.63 10.60
C GLY A 174 -2.12 -9.31 11.02
N ASN A 175 -1.84 -8.46 10.04
CA ASN A 175 -1.09 -7.22 10.22
C ASN A 175 -1.95 -6.02 9.85
N PHE A 176 -2.09 -5.09 10.78
CA PHE A 176 -2.61 -3.75 10.52
C PHE A 176 -1.46 -2.76 10.60
N PHE A 177 -1.26 -1.99 9.52
CA PHE A 177 -0.27 -0.94 9.46
C PHE A 177 -0.91 0.37 9.00
N LEU A 178 -0.54 1.45 9.67
CA LEU A 178 -1.03 2.80 9.40
C LEU A 178 0.15 3.75 9.34
N ARG A 179 0.18 4.61 8.33
CA ARG A 179 1.19 5.64 8.16
C ARG A 179 0.54 7.00 7.93
N THR A 180 0.94 7.96 8.74
CA THR A 180 0.66 9.40 8.60
C THR A 180 1.96 10.14 8.30
N GLU A 181 1.94 11.42 7.94
CA GLU A 181 3.17 12.17 7.68
C GLU A 181 4.16 12.20 8.87
N LYS A 182 3.69 11.98 10.11
CA LYS A 182 4.51 12.03 11.32
C LYS A 182 4.80 10.69 11.97
N GLN A 183 3.93 9.70 11.79
CA GLN A 183 3.97 8.46 12.57
C GLN A 183 3.62 7.24 11.73
N SER A 184 4.23 6.12 12.09
CA SER A 184 3.92 4.79 11.59
C SER A 184 3.46 3.93 12.76
N TYR A 185 2.36 3.21 12.58
CA TYR A 185 1.79 2.32 13.57
C TYR A 185 1.69 0.92 12.98
N LEU A 186 2.13 -0.07 13.74
CA LEU A 186 1.97 -1.48 13.41
C LEU A 186 1.26 -2.18 14.56
N ASN A 187 0.23 -2.95 14.24
CA ASN A 187 -0.48 -3.79 15.19
C ASN A 187 -0.68 -5.19 14.58
N PHE A 188 -0.35 -6.21 15.37
CA PHE A 188 -0.69 -7.59 15.03
C PHE A 188 -2.10 -7.87 15.52
N ILE A 189 -3.05 -8.00 14.59
CA ILE A 189 -4.45 -8.23 14.94
C ILE A 189 -4.69 -9.71 15.17
N LYS A 190 -5.51 -10.00 16.19
CA LYS A 190 -5.99 -11.32 16.53
C LYS A 190 -7.48 -11.27 16.85
N PRO A 191 -8.23 -12.36 16.62
CA PRO A 191 -9.64 -12.40 16.95
C PRO A 191 -9.81 -12.41 18.47
N LYS A 192 -10.86 -11.74 18.95
CA LYS A 192 -11.27 -11.76 20.38
C LYS A 192 -10.26 -11.16 21.36
N GLU A 193 -9.18 -10.56 20.87
CA GLU A 193 -8.29 -9.70 21.65
C GLU A 193 -8.69 -8.22 21.45
N SER A 194 -8.62 -7.42 22.51
CA SER A 194 -8.64 -5.96 22.38
C SER A 194 -7.42 -5.48 21.58
N LEU A 195 -7.35 -4.20 21.23
CA LEU A 195 -6.19 -3.64 20.51
C LEU A 195 -4.90 -4.08 21.22
N GLY A 196 -4.13 -4.97 20.58
CA GLY A 196 -2.89 -5.52 21.14
C GLY A 196 -1.78 -4.47 21.19
N ALA A 197 -0.53 -4.93 21.36
CA ALA A 197 0.62 -4.02 21.32
C ALA A 197 0.64 -3.20 20.02
N LEU A 198 0.68 -1.88 20.18
CA LEU A 198 0.83 -0.93 19.08
C LEU A 198 2.30 -0.52 19.03
N PHE A 199 3.01 -0.95 17.99
CA PHE A 199 4.37 -0.50 17.72
C PHE A 199 4.29 0.84 17.02
N LEU A 200 5.04 1.83 17.51
CA LEU A 200 5.04 3.19 16.99
C LEU A 200 6.45 3.57 16.54
N GLN A 201 6.55 4.17 15.37
CA GLN A 201 7.77 4.80 14.87
C GLN A 201 7.48 6.24 14.49
N GLU A 202 8.22 7.19 15.07
CA GLU A 202 8.18 8.59 14.66
C GLU A 202 8.94 8.81 13.35
N LYS A 203 8.47 9.80 12.58
CA LYS A 203 8.96 10.09 11.23
C LYS A 203 9.30 11.56 11.12
N LYS A 204 10.32 11.85 10.31
CA LYS A 204 10.59 13.22 9.88
C LYS A 204 9.50 13.63 8.90
N MET A 205 9.01 14.85 9.04
CA MET A 205 8.00 15.40 8.15
C MET A 205 8.65 15.77 6.82
N GLU A 206 8.64 14.83 5.89
CA GLU A 206 9.24 14.97 4.54
C GLU A 206 8.18 15.09 3.44
N TYR A 207 6.90 14.92 3.80
CA TYR A 207 5.75 14.94 2.89
C TYR A 207 4.65 15.86 3.40
N PRO A 208 3.78 16.36 2.49
CA PRO A 208 2.47 16.88 2.87
C PRO A 208 1.66 15.84 3.66
N PRO A 209 0.64 16.26 4.42
CA PRO A 209 -0.21 15.34 5.16
C PRO A 209 -0.85 14.27 4.25
N PHE A 210 -0.80 13.02 4.69
CA PHE A 210 -1.42 11.88 4.02
C PHE A 210 -1.85 10.81 5.01
N LEU A 211 -2.66 9.86 4.54
CA LEU A 211 -2.96 8.64 5.27
C LEU A 211 -2.75 7.43 4.36
N PHE A 212 -1.98 6.46 4.84
CA PHE A 212 -1.79 5.16 4.22
C PHE A 212 -2.15 4.07 5.23
N LEU A 213 -2.94 3.09 4.81
CA LEU A 213 -3.34 1.93 5.61
C LEU A 213 -3.09 0.68 4.79
N SER A 214 -2.46 -0.32 5.39
CA SER A 214 -2.42 -1.66 4.84
C SER A 214 -2.90 -2.65 5.88
N LEU A 215 -3.90 -3.46 5.51
CA LEU A 215 -4.44 -4.53 6.30
C LEU A 215 -4.21 -5.85 5.55
N GLU A 216 -3.45 -6.75 6.15
CA GLU A 216 -3.26 -8.13 5.71
C GLU A 216 -3.97 -9.04 6.70
N THR A 217 -4.92 -9.86 6.25
CA THR A 217 -5.62 -10.80 7.11
C THR A 217 -5.64 -12.23 6.58
N SER A 218 -5.67 -13.18 7.50
CA SER A 218 -5.98 -14.59 7.28
C SER A 218 -7.21 -14.94 8.11
N VAL A 219 -8.17 -15.65 7.52
CA VAL A 219 -9.33 -16.16 8.25
C VAL A 219 -8.88 -17.36 9.06
N VAL A 220 -9.13 -17.34 10.37
CA VAL A 220 -8.94 -18.53 11.19
C VAL A 220 -10.07 -19.49 10.86
N LYS A 221 -9.79 -20.56 10.10
CA LYS A 221 -10.75 -21.68 10.00
C LYS A 221 -10.87 -22.25 11.40
N THR A 222 -12.01 -22.04 12.05
CA THR A 222 -12.39 -22.82 13.22
C THR A 222 -12.41 -24.28 12.78
N ALA A 223 -11.51 -25.09 13.34
CA ALA A 223 -11.54 -26.52 13.11
C ALA A 223 -12.93 -27.01 13.53
N SER A 224 -13.67 -27.59 12.58
CA SER A 224 -14.91 -28.28 12.90
C SER A 224 -14.59 -29.34 13.96
N PRO A 225 -15.39 -29.48 15.03
CA PRO A 225 -15.21 -30.60 15.95
C PRO A 225 -15.34 -31.89 15.15
N ALA A 226 -14.35 -32.79 15.27
CA ALA A 226 -14.49 -34.14 14.76
C ALA A 226 -15.70 -34.78 15.46
N ASN A 227 -16.72 -35.13 14.69
CA ASN A 227 -17.80 -36.03 15.14
C ASN A 227 -17.28 -37.47 15.15
#